data_AF-A0AAE5A035-F1
#
_entry.id   AF-A0AAE5A035-F1
#
_cell.length_a   1.000
_cell.length_b   1.000
_cell.length_c   1.000
_cell.angle_alpha   90.00
_cell.angle_beta   90.00
_cell.angle_gamma   90.00
#
_symmetry.space_group_name_H-M   'P 1'
#
loop_
_entity.id
_entity.type
_entity.pdbx_description
1 polymer ?
#
loop_
_entity_poly.entity_id
_entity_poly.type
_entity_poly.pdbx_seq_one_letter_code
_entity_poly.pdbx_strand_id
1 'polypeptide(L)'
;MRMRSGTRIWASRAALIVSLILLATAMTACRGKDIVSLAKLDKGDLYVADKYGNSVMVGNPRDFLDVLKKAERVKGSGIEGSVDLSRFSHTLWSGQEKVYYDWENKQAVVVDSKDNKTVFSVDLHSLLLAIPGLPPVISEGPGGDPAITSGFTEISKVDTPSAAVFRSGDKAIVMVAAGKRPTGGHTMSLENAKVGIGGVVELTVRLNPPAGPADDAISYPYLELSLAKYVDLEITLVSTVDGRDRPERVNLAAVEPDQEIVVFRPGRGALLTERVQMYGFAKWDVGSFTVTVHDGHSVLGSKTVKVTHSLPAGAPVPTWGAFNFTMDLQPAKSPSGMVEFAKGNNILARVPVSFGGK
;
A
#
# COMPACT_ATOMS: atom_id res chain seq x y z
N MET A 1 18.12 -78.02 43.14
CA MET A 1 17.21 -77.95 41.97
C MET A 1 16.58 -76.56 41.93
N ARG A 2 16.80 -75.81 40.85
CA ARG A 2 16.57 -74.37 40.73
C ARG A 2 15.11 -74.00 40.46
N MET A 3 14.72 -72.86 41.02
CA MET A 3 13.44 -72.18 40.91
C MET A 3 13.06 -71.71 39.50
N ARG A 4 11.75 -71.83 39.24
CA ARG A 4 10.83 -71.02 38.42
C ARG A 4 11.42 -69.75 37.76
N SER A 5 11.35 -69.65 36.43
CA SER A 5 11.65 -68.42 35.68
C SER A 5 10.74 -68.15 34.46
N GLY A 6 9.48 -68.58 34.48
CA GLY A 6 8.56 -68.45 33.32
C GLY A 6 7.73 -67.18 33.26
N THR A 7 7.50 -66.49 34.38
CA THR A 7 6.48 -65.43 34.48
C THR A 7 7.01 -64.00 34.25
N ARG A 8 8.33 -63.77 34.28
CA ARG A 8 8.90 -62.41 34.15
C ARG A 8 8.98 -61.88 32.71
N ILE A 9 9.02 -62.75 31.70
CA ILE A 9 9.23 -62.36 30.30
C ILE A 9 7.92 -61.89 29.63
N TRP A 10 6.78 -62.41 30.08
CA TRP A 10 5.46 -62.01 29.56
C TRP A 10 5.00 -60.67 30.11
N ALA A 11 5.22 -60.41 31.40
CA ALA A 11 4.87 -59.14 32.04
C ALA A 11 5.67 -57.95 31.47
N SER A 12 6.95 -58.15 31.13
CA SER A 12 7.79 -57.10 30.54
C SER A 12 7.41 -56.76 29.09
N ARG A 13 7.00 -57.75 28.29
CA ARG A 13 6.52 -57.53 26.91
C ARG A 13 5.14 -56.86 26.88
N ALA A 14 4.23 -57.25 27.77
CA ALA A 14 2.93 -56.60 27.90
C ALA A 14 3.05 -55.14 28.37
N ALA A 15 3.93 -54.87 29.35
CA ALA A 15 4.19 -53.50 29.81
C ALA A 15 4.80 -52.61 28.73
N LEU A 16 5.69 -53.15 27.88
CA LEU A 16 6.32 -52.40 26.79
C LEU A 16 5.32 -52.07 25.66
N ILE A 17 4.42 -53.00 25.34
CA ILE A 17 3.36 -52.76 24.34
C ILE A 17 2.33 -51.74 24.86
N VAL A 18 1.92 -51.84 26.13
CA VAL A 18 1.01 -50.85 26.74
C VAL A 18 1.66 -49.47 26.83
N SER A 19 2.96 -49.40 27.14
CA SER A 19 3.73 -48.14 27.12
C SER A 19 3.86 -47.55 25.72
N LEU A 20 4.06 -48.37 24.68
CA LEU A 20 4.11 -47.91 23.28
C LEU A 20 2.74 -47.44 22.78
N ILE A 21 1.66 -48.10 23.19
CA ILE A 21 0.28 -47.66 22.89
C ILE A 21 -0.05 -46.37 23.65
N LEU A 22 0.38 -46.22 24.92
CA LEU A 22 0.23 -44.98 25.68
C LEU A 22 1.09 -43.84 25.11
N LEU A 23 2.30 -44.10 24.60
CA LEU A 23 3.11 -43.09 23.90
C LEU A 23 2.51 -42.71 22.55
N ALA A 24 2.01 -43.68 21.77
CA ALA A 24 1.37 -43.42 20.49
C ALA A 24 0.06 -42.66 20.67
N THR A 25 -0.74 -43.04 21.66
CA THR A 25 -1.98 -42.33 22.02
C THR A 25 -1.71 -40.96 22.62
N ALA A 26 -0.64 -40.76 23.40
CA ALA A 26 -0.22 -39.44 23.89
C ALA A 26 0.37 -38.54 22.79
N MET A 27 0.93 -39.12 21.72
CA MET A 27 1.36 -38.37 20.53
C MET A 27 0.21 -38.03 19.57
N THR A 28 -0.91 -38.78 19.62
CA THR A 28 -2.12 -38.48 18.83
C THR A 28 -3.22 -37.75 19.60
N ALA A 29 -3.23 -37.81 20.93
CA ALA A 29 -4.22 -37.15 21.78
C ALA A 29 -3.76 -35.73 22.12
N CYS A 30 -4.60 -34.75 21.75
CA CYS A 30 -4.40 -33.31 21.93
C CYS A 30 -3.53 -32.59 20.89
N ARG A 31 -3.61 -32.96 19.60
CA ARG A 31 -3.55 -31.90 18.59
C ARG A 31 -4.83 -31.07 18.74
N GLY A 32 -4.68 -29.87 19.29
CA GLY A 32 -5.79 -28.91 19.37
C GLY A 32 -6.44 -28.73 18.00
N LYS A 33 -7.74 -28.44 17.97
CA LYS A 33 -8.45 -28.19 16.70
C LYS A 33 -7.71 -27.13 15.89
N ASP A 34 -7.54 -27.38 14.59
CA ASP A 34 -6.98 -26.41 13.66
C ASP A 34 -7.96 -25.25 13.41
N ILE A 35 -7.46 -24.18 12.78
CA ILE A 35 -8.23 -22.96 12.56
C ILE A 35 -9.46 -23.18 11.65
N VAL A 36 -9.35 -24.05 10.64
CA VAL A 36 -10.43 -24.35 9.69
C VAL A 36 -11.57 -25.08 10.41
N SER A 37 -11.22 -26.06 11.24
CA SER A 37 -12.17 -26.81 12.07
C SER A 37 -12.81 -25.96 13.16
N LEU A 38 -12.07 -24.99 13.73
CA LEU A 38 -12.58 -24.08 14.76
C LEU A 38 -13.56 -23.06 14.23
N ALA A 39 -13.29 -22.51 13.05
CA ALA A 39 -14.09 -21.45 12.41
C ALA A 39 -14.99 -21.97 11.28
N LYS A 40 -15.13 -23.30 11.15
CA LYS A 40 -15.97 -23.99 10.16
C LYS A 40 -15.79 -23.45 8.73
N LEU A 41 -14.54 -23.15 8.36
CA LEU A 41 -14.20 -22.56 7.06
C LEU A 41 -14.43 -23.51 5.88
N ASP A 42 -14.66 -24.79 6.15
CA ASP A 42 -14.86 -25.86 5.16
C ASP A 42 -16.34 -26.16 4.85
N LYS A 43 -17.29 -25.37 5.38
CA LYS A 43 -18.73 -25.67 5.31
C LYS A 43 -19.48 -25.03 4.14
N GLY A 44 -18.84 -24.20 3.33
CA GLY A 44 -19.46 -23.54 2.20
C GLY A 44 -18.45 -22.71 1.42
N ASP A 45 -18.96 -21.67 0.75
CA ASP A 45 -18.13 -20.71 0.04
C ASP A 45 -17.30 -19.90 1.05
N LEU A 46 -16.02 -19.75 0.71
CA LEU A 46 -15.09 -18.94 1.50
C LEU A 46 -15.11 -17.51 0.95
N TYR A 47 -15.28 -16.55 1.84
CA TYR A 47 -15.22 -15.13 1.53
C TYR A 47 -14.06 -14.48 2.26
N VAL A 48 -13.53 -13.42 1.64
CA VAL A 48 -12.53 -12.53 2.23
C VAL A 48 -13.03 -11.11 2.10
N ALA A 49 -12.94 -10.35 3.18
CA ALA A 49 -13.11 -8.90 3.18
C ALA A 49 -11.86 -8.21 3.71
N ASP A 50 -11.60 -7.02 3.22
CA ASP A 50 -10.61 -6.11 3.80
C ASP A 50 -11.23 -5.19 4.86
N LYS A 51 -10.40 -4.34 5.46
CA LYS A 51 -10.83 -3.33 6.45
C LYS A 51 -11.64 -2.16 5.85
N TYR A 52 -11.69 -2.03 4.52
CA TYR A 52 -12.41 -0.98 3.80
C TYR A 52 -13.82 -1.42 3.36
N GLY A 53 -14.19 -2.66 3.65
CA GLY A 53 -15.50 -3.22 3.32
C GLY A 53 -15.57 -3.83 1.91
N ASN A 54 -14.46 -3.92 1.17
CA ASN A 54 -14.44 -4.73 -0.04
C ASN A 54 -14.57 -6.19 0.37
N SER A 55 -15.40 -6.96 -0.34
CA SER A 55 -15.58 -8.37 -0.08
C SER A 55 -15.72 -9.16 -1.36
N VAL A 56 -15.13 -10.34 -1.39
CA VAL A 56 -15.12 -11.22 -2.56
C VAL A 56 -15.20 -12.67 -2.12
N MET A 57 -15.83 -13.48 -2.99
CA MET A 57 -15.80 -14.93 -2.86
C MET A 57 -14.47 -15.45 -3.40
N VAL A 58 -13.81 -16.32 -2.64
CA VAL A 58 -12.54 -16.93 -3.02
C VAL A 58 -12.79 -17.99 -4.09
N GLY A 59 -12.25 -17.81 -5.29
CA GLY A 59 -12.43 -18.74 -6.40
C GLY A 59 -11.79 -20.12 -6.16
N ASN A 60 -10.64 -20.18 -5.49
CA ASN A 60 -10.00 -21.43 -5.07
C ASN A 60 -9.85 -21.47 -3.53
N PRO A 61 -10.89 -21.88 -2.79
CA PRO A 61 -10.85 -21.91 -1.34
C PRO A 61 -9.84 -22.93 -0.80
N ARG A 62 -9.49 -23.97 -1.57
CA ARG A 62 -8.61 -25.06 -1.09
C ARG A 62 -7.22 -24.57 -0.68
N ASP A 63 -6.64 -23.66 -1.45
CA ASP A 63 -5.29 -23.12 -1.17
C ASP A 63 -5.26 -22.39 0.19
N PHE A 64 -6.31 -21.61 0.48
CA PHE A 64 -6.48 -20.96 1.78
C PHE A 64 -6.63 -21.99 2.90
N LEU A 65 -7.54 -22.96 2.73
CA LEU A 65 -7.81 -23.96 3.75
C LEU A 65 -6.57 -24.81 4.06
N ASP A 66 -5.74 -25.13 3.07
CA ASP A 66 -4.53 -25.93 3.25
C ASP A 66 -3.42 -25.17 3.99
N VAL A 67 -3.28 -23.87 3.74
CA VAL A 67 -2.36 -23.01 4.52
C VAL A 67 -2.88 -22.84 5.95
N LEU A 68 -4.18 -22.58 6.11
CA LEU A 68 -4.83 -22.40 7.40
C LEU A 68 -4.77 -23.65 8.29
N LYS A 69 -4.95 -24.86 7.74
CA LYS A 69 -4.79 -26.13 8.48
C LYS A 69 -3.38 -26.34 9.04
N LYS A 70 -2.37 -25.72 8.44
CA LYS A 70 -0.97 -25.78 8.88
C LYS A 70 -0.62 -24.69 9.89
N ALA A 71 -1.55 -23.77 10.18
CA ALA A 71 -1.31 -22.67 11.10
C ALA A 71 -0.98 -23.17 12.51
N GLU A 72 0.01 -22.55 13.14
CA GLU A 72 0.49 -22.95 14.47
C GLU A 72 -0.17 -22.12 15.56
N ARG A 73 -0.76 -22.77 16.56
CA ARG A 73 -1.37 -22.06 17.69
C ARG A 73 -0.28 -21.36 18.51
N VAL A 74 -0.41 -20.05 18.70
CA VAL A 74 0.53 -19.26 19.51
C VAL A 74 0.22 -19.52 20.99
N LYS A 75 1.21 -20.00 21.74
CA LYS A 75 1.08 -20.24 23.20
C LYS A 75 1.32 -18.93 23.96
N GLY A 76 0.49 -18.66 24.97
CA GLY A 76 0.68 -17.50 25.85
C GLY A 76 0.41 -16.14 25.20
N SER A 77 -0.18 -16.11 24.00
CA SER A 77 -0.57 -14.87 23.31
C SER A 77 -1.82 -14.26 23.91
N GLY A 78 -1.88 -14.14 25.25
CA GLY A 78 -2.99 -13.56 25.98
C GLY A 78 -3.41 -12.24 25.34
N ILE A 79 -4.40 -12.30 24.45
CA ILE A 79 -5.21 -11.14 24.13
C ILE A 79 -6.16 -11.04 25.32
N GLU A 80 -5.62 -10.54 26.43
CA GLU A 80 -6.41 -10.13 27.58
C GLU A 80 -7.15 -8.84 27.18
N GLY A 81 -8.48 -8.84 27.32
CA GLY A 81 -9.33 -7.70 26.95
C GLY A 81 -10.04 -7.83 25.59
N SER A 82 -10.78 -6.79 25.20
CA SER A 82 -11.49 -6.73 23.91
C SER A 82 -10.49 -6.77 22.75
N VAL A 83 -10.75 -7.62 21.75
CA VAL A 83 -9.96 -7.57 20.51
C VAL A 83 -10.39 -6.32 19.78
N ASP A 84 -9.47 -5.39 19.60
CA ASP A 84 -9.67 -4.30 18.67
C ASP A 84 -9.72 -4.87 17.25
N LEU A 85 -10.93 -5.02 16.72
CA LEU A 85 -11.14 -5.54 15.38
C LEU A 85 -10.60 -4.60 14.30
N SER A 86 -10.40 -3.30 14.61
CA SER A 86 -9.91 -2.31 13.66
C SER A 86 -8.45 -2.54 13.26
N ARG A 87 -7.70 -3.32 14.05
CA ARG A 87 -6.29 -3.65 13.75
C ARG A 87 -6.14 -4.71 12.65
N PHE A 88 -7.19 -5.46 12.31
CA PHE A 88 -7.07 -6.54 11.35
C PHE A 88 -7.19 -6.03 9.92
N SER A 89 -6.29 -6.53 9.08
CA SER A 89 -6.26 -6.20 7.66
C SER A 89 -7.41 -6.85 6.89
N HIS A 90 -7.79 -8.07 7.26
CA HIS A 90 -8.80 -8.86 6.56
C HIS A 90 -9.64 -9.68 7.52
N THR A 91 -10.83 -10.04 7.05
CA THR A 91 -11.71 -11.02 7.68
C THR A 91 -12.01 -12.12 6.67
N LEU A 92 -11.85 -13.38 7.08
CA LEU A 92 -12.23 -14.57 6.31
C LEU A 92 -13.44 -15.23 6.96
N TRP A 93 -14.39 -15.73 6.17
CA TRP A 93 -15.53 -16.46 6.72
C TRP A 93 -16.12 -17.47 5.73
N SER A 94 -16.79 -18.48 6.29
CA SER A 94 -17.71 -19.39 5.59
C SER A 94 -18.94 -19.54 6.49
N GLY A 95 -20.09 -19.04 6.04
CA GLY A 95 -21.28 -18.93 6.89
C GLY A 95 -21.15 -17.81 7.93
N GLN A 96 -21.34 -18.12 9.21
CA GLN A 96 -21.40 -17.12 10.30
C GLN A 96 -20.11 -16.96 11.11
N GLU A 97 -19.18 -17.92 11.02
CA GLU A 97 -17.94 -17.89 11.79
C GLU A 97 -16.83 -17.14 11.04
N LYS A 98 -16.06 -16.33 11.77
CA LYS A 98 -15.07 -15.40 11.22
C LYS A 98 -13.67 -15.70 11.74
N VAL A 99 -12.70 -15.51 10.86
CA VAL A 99 -11.27 -15.48 11.16
C VAL A 99 -10.74 -14.10 10.81
N TYR A 100 -10.14 -13.44 11.78
CA TYR A 100 -9.56 -12.10 11.58
C TYR A 100 -8.07 -12.22 11.33
N TYR A 101 -7.55 -11.59 10.28
CA TYR A 101 -6.16 -11.70 9.86
C TYR A 101 -5.40 -10.38 10.03
N ASP A 102 -4.30 -10.46 10.78
CA ASP A 102 -3.31 -9.41 10.97
C ASP A 102 -2.17 -9.60 9.97
N TRP A 103 -2.10 -8.70 9.00
CA TRP A 103 -1.09 -8.73 7.94
C TRP A 103 0.32 -8.53 8.49
N GLU A 104 0.50 -7.58 9.41
CA GLU A 104 1.81 -7.19 9.91
C GLU A 104 2.41 -8.30 10.77
N ASN A 105 1.61 -8.87 11.67
CA ASN A 105 2.08 -9.91 12.58
C ASN A 105 2.00 -11.33 12.00
N LYS A 106 1.44 -11.50 10.79
CA LYS A 106 1.15 -12.80 10.18
C LYS A 106 0.37 -13.71 11.14
N GLN A 107 -0.70 -13.16 11.69
CA GLN A 107 -1.51 -13.83 12.69
C GLN A 107 -2.97 -13.91 12.27
N ALA A 108 -3.60 -15.04 12.56
CA ALA A 108 -5.03 -15.22 12.42
C ALA A 108 -5.66 -15.43 13.80
N VAL A 109 -6.78 -14.76 14.05
CA VAL A 109 -7.51 -14.82 15.32
C VAL A 109 -8.90 -15.38 15.06
N VAL A 110 -9.21 -16.48 15.75
CA VAL A 110 -10.56 -17.03 15.82
C VAL A 110 -11.20 -16.56 17.12
N VAL A 111 -12.40 -15.99 17.01
CA VAL A 111 -13.25 -15.65 18.14
C VAL A 111 -14.41 -16.63 18.15
N ASP A 112 -14.51 -17.45 19.21
CA ASP A 112 -15.61 -18.40 19.33
C ASP A 112 -16.91 -17.74 19.82
N SER A 113 -18.01 -18.49 19.87
CA SER A 113 -19.32 -18.00 20.30
C SER A 113 -19.39 -17.53 21.77
N LYS A 114 -18.34 -17.77 22.55
CA LYS A 114 -18.19 -17.36 23.95
C LYS A 114 -17.18 -16.22 24.10
N ASP A 115 -16.79 -15.58 22.99
CA ASP A 115 -15.75 -14.55 22.92
C ASP A 115 -14.34 -15.02 23.34
N ASN A 116 -14.10 -16.34 23.38
CA ASN A 116 -12.75 -16.85 23.60
C ASN A 116 -11.93 -16.67 22.33
N LYS A 117 -10.70 -16.19 22.52
CA LYS A 117 -9.78 -15.89 21.43
C LYS A 117 -8.72 -16.98 21.32
N THR A 118 -8.52 -17.45 20.10
CA THR A 118 -7.39 -18.31 19.79
C THR A 118 -6.58 -17.69 18.66
N VAL A 119 -5.28 -17.48 18.91
CA VAL A 119 -4.35 -16.89 17.96
C VAL A 119 -3.52 -17.98 17.29
N PHE A 120 -3.34 -17.84 15.99
CA PHE A 120 -2.55 -18.72 15.14
C PHE A 120 -1.52 -17.90 14.38
N SER A 121 -0.30 -18.42 14.25
CA SER A 121 0.71 -17.91 13.32
C SER A 121 0.47 -18.53 11.94
N VAL A 122 0.26 -17.67 10.93
CA VAL A 122 0.00 -18.09 9.55
C VAL A 122 0.33 -16.97 8.56
N ASP A 123 1.00 -17.31 7.47
CA ASP A 123 1.28 -16.39 6.38
C ASP A 123 0.23 -16.56 5.26
N LEU A 124 -0.61 -15.55 5.05
CA LEU A 124 -1.61 -15.53 3.98
C LEU A 124 -1.25 -14.50 2.89
N HIS A 125 -0.08 -13.87 2.95
CA HIS A 125 0.27 -12.71 2.12
C HIS A 125 0.09 -12.98 0.63
N SER A 126 0.75 -14.02 0.12
CA SER A 126 0.69 -14.36 -1.31
C SER A 126 -0.73 -14.73 -1.77
N LEU A 127 -1.51 -15.38 -0.91
CA LEU A 127 -2.87 -15.76 -1.23
C LEU A 127 -3.79 -14.55 -1.30
N LEU A 128 -3.69 -13.63 -0.33
CA LEU A 128 -4.49 -12.40 -0.29
C LEU A 128 -4.17 -11.46 -1.46
N LEU A 129 -2.89 -11.28 -1.80
CA LEU A 129 -2.46 -10.46 -2.94
C LEU A 129 -2.83 -11.04 -4.32
N ALA A 130 -3.22 -12.31 -4.36
CA ALA A 130 -3.65 -12.98 -5.58
C ALA A 130 -5.17 -12.89 -5.80
N ILE A 131 -5.95 -12.43 -4.81
CA ILE A 131 -7.41 -12.34 -4.93
C ILE A 131 -7.79 -11.15 -5.84
N PRO A 132 -8.45 -11.37 -6.98
CA PRO A 132 -8.99 -10.28 -7.78
C PRO A 132 -10.15 -9.59 -7.05
N GLY A 133 -10.24 -8.26 -7.18
CA GLY A 133 -11.33 -7.48 -6.58
C GLY A 133 -11.10 -7.04 -5.14
N LEU A 134 -9.94 -7.36 -4.55
CA LEU A 134 -9.46 -6.71 -3.33
C LEU A 134 -8.31 -5.75 -3.65
N PRO A 135 -8.26 -4.56 -3.00
CA PRO A 135 -7.07 -3.73 -3.06
C PRO A 135 -5.89 -4.44 -2.38
N PRO A 136 -4.63 -4.10 -2.74
CA PRO A 136 -3.48 -4.57 -1.97
C PRO A 136 -3.59 -4.03 -0.54
N VAL A 137 -2.90 -4.68 0.41
CA VAL A 137 -2.81 -4.12 1.76
C VAL A 137 -2.16 -2.76 1.73
N ILE A 138 -2.82 -1.81 2.39
CA ILE A 138 -2.40 -0.42 2.51
C ILE A 138 -2.15 -0.10 3.98
N SER A 139 -0.92 0.34 4.26
CA SER A 139 -0.49 0.81 5.57
C SER A 139 -0.26 2.31 5.50
N GLU A 140 -0.82 3.06 6.44
CA GLU A 140 -0.67 4.51 6.57
C GLU A 140 0.53 4.87 7.44
N GLY A 141 1.18 5.97 7.09
CA GLY A 141 2.22 6.57 7.91
C GLY A 141 3.64 6.18 7.51
N PRO A 142 4.63 6.67 8.27
CA PRO A 142 6.04 6.50 7.95
C PRO A 142 6.42 5.02 8.11
N GLY A 143 6.82 4.39 7.02
CA GLY A 143 7.20 2.97 7.01
C GLY A 143 7.67 2.46 5.65
N GLY A 144 7.63 3.31 4.63
CA GLY A 144 8.21 3.03 3.32
C GLY A 144 9.73 3.07 3.32
N ASP A 145 10.31 2.74 2.17
CA ASP A 145 11.74 2.83 1.87
C ASP A 145 12.29 4.23 2.19
N PRO A 146 13.22 4.39 3.16
CA PRO A 146 13.81 5.68 3.52
C PRO A 146 14.47 6.41 2.35
N ALA A 147 14.95 5.68 1.32
CA ALA A 147 15.52 6.28 0.12
C ALA A 147 14.47 7.08 -0.68
N ILE A 148 13.20 6.73 -0.53
CA ILE A 148 12.06 7.39 -1.18
C ILE A 148 11.43 8.41 -0.22
N THR A 149 11.08 7.99 0.98
CA THR A 149 10.24 8.76 1.92
C THR A 149 10.95 9.99 2.51
N SER A 150 12.28 9.97 2.60
CA SER A 150 13.08 11.12 3.05
C SER A 150 12.88 12.38 2.21
N GLY A 151 12.42 12.26 0.96
CA GLY A 151 12.11 13.40 0.08
C GLY A 151 10.71 13.99 0.25
N PHE A 152 9.78 13.31 0.92
CA PHE A 152 8.35 13.67 0.88
C PHE A 152 8.05 15.02 1.49
N THR A 153 8.76 15.41 2.55
CA THR A 153 8.64 16.75 3.15
C THR A 153 8.97 17.87 2.15
N GLU A 154 9.88 17.65 1.21
CA GLU A 154 10.18 18.63 0.17
C GLU A 154 9.19 18.54 -1.00
N ILE A 155 8.91 17.32 -1.49
CA ILE A 155 8.04 17.09 -2.64
C ILE A 155 6.59 17.51 -2.34
N SER A 156 6.15 17.43 -1.08
CA SER A 156 4.82 17.87 -0.64
C SER A 156 4.60 19.38 -0.66
N LYS A 157 5.65 20.18 -0.85
CA LYS A 157 5.58 21.66 -0.94
C LYS A 157 5.01 22.12 -2.29
N VAL A 158 3.79 21.69 -2.56
CA VAL A 158 3.03 21.98 -3.78
C VAL A 158 1.95 23.01 -3.52
N ASP A 159 1.59 23.81 -4.53
CA ASP A 159 0.52 24.80 -4.39
C ASP A 159 -0.88 24.17 -4.46
N THR A 160 -1.04 23.11 -5.25
CA THR A 160 -2.32 22.41 -5.47
C THR A 160 -2.20 20.93 -5.17
N PRO A 161 -3.29 20.24 -4.76
CA PRO A 161 -3.28 18.80 -4.49
C PRO A 161 -2.57 18.01 -5.59
N SER A 162 -1.62 17.17 -5.19
CA SER A 162 -0.78 16.37 -6.09
C SER A 162 -0.40 15.06 -5.41
N ALA A 163 -0.23 13.99 -6.18
CA ALA A 163 0.19 12.70 -5.66
C ALA A 163 1.30 12.09 -6.53
N ALA A 164 2.16 11.30 -5.90
CA ALA A 164 3.19 10.53 -6.58
C ALA A 164 3.18 9.08 -6.09
N VAL A 165 3.24 8.12 -7.01
CA VAL A 165 3.45 6.69 -6.71
C VAL A 165 4.85 6.30 -7.13
N PHE A 166 5.65 5.88 -6.15
CA PHE A 166 7.01 5.41 -6.30
C PHE A 166 7.02 3.89 -6.33
N ARG A 167 7.50 3.30 -7.42
CA ARG A 167 7.66 1.84 -7.51
C ARG A 167 8.88 1.39 -6.73
N SER A 168 8.74 0.29 -5.99
CA SER A 168 9.83 -0.36 -5.27
C SER A 168 9.67 -1.88 -5.41
N GLY A 169 10.29 -2.45 -6.45
CA GLY A 169 10.04 -3.83 -6.87
C GLY A 169 8.55 -4.06 -7.17
N ASP A 170 7.97 -5.08 -6.55
CA ASP A 170 6.54 -5.40 -6.68
C ASP A 170 5.65 -4.52 -5.78
N LYS A 171 6.23 -3.65 -4.94
CA LYS A 171 5.51 -2.78 -4.01
C LYS A 171 5.44 -1.34 -4.52
N ALA A 172 4.68 -0.52 -3.84
CA ALA A 172 4.65 0.92 -4.11
C ALA A 172 4.59 1.74 -2.83
N ILE A 173 5.13 2.95 -2.89
CA ILE A 173 4.95 3.97 -1.86
C ILE A 173 4.22 5.13 -2.52
N VAL A 174 3.14 5.59 -1.93
CA VAL A 174 2.34 6.70 -2.43
C VAL A 174 2.49 7.87 -1.50
N MET A 175 2.83 9.03 -2.05
CA MET A 175 2.70 10.31 -1.38
C MET A 175 1.47 11.02 -1.93
N VAL A 176 0.55 11.42 -1.06
CA VAL A 176 -0.57 12.32 -1.42
C VAL A 176 -0.33 13.63 -0.69
N ALA A 177 -0.18 14.74 -1.41
CA ALA A 177 0.00 16.07 -0.84
C ALA A 177 -1.26 16.89 -1.03
N ALA A 178 -1.74 17.55 0.04
CA ALA A 178 -2.94 18.38 -0.03
C ALA A 178 -2.69 19.75 -0.69
N GLY A 179 -1.43 20.09 -0.95
CA GLY A 179 -0.99 21.42 -1.33
C GLY A 179 -1.02 22.43 -0.19
N LYS A 180 -0.61 23.66 -0.52
CA LYS A 180 -0.41 24.76 0.43
C LYS A 180 -1.68 25.05 1.22
N ARG A 181 -1.57 25.03 2.54
CA ARG A 181 -2.62 25.46 3.47
C ARG A 181 -2.21 26.73 4.20
N PRO A 182 -3.14 27.68 4.37
CA PRO A 182 -2.83 28.98 4.97
C PRO A 182 -2.51 28.86 6.46
N THR A 183 -2.89 27.75 7.10
CA THR A 183 -2.70 27.52 8.52
C THR A 183 -2.14 26.14 8.82
N GLY A 184 -1.51 26.01 9.99
CA GLY A 184 -0.93 24.79 10.52
C GLY A 184 -1.98 23.85 11.12
N GLY A 185 -1.56 22.62 11.44
CA GLY A 185 -2.36 21.64 12.19
C GLY A 185 -3.28 20.75 11.35
N HIS A 186 -3.32 20.92 10.03
CA HIS A 186 -4.02 20.01 9.13
C HIS A 186 -3.37 18.62 9.14
N THR A 187 -4.19 17.56 9.11
CA THR A 187 -3.72 16.18 8.98
C THR A 187 -4.38 15.50 7.79
N MET A 188 -3.81 14.38 7.34
CA MET A 188 -4.37 13.59 6.26
C MET A 188 -4.60 12.16 6.72
N SER A 189 -5.63 11.52 6.20
CA SER A 189 -5.95 10.11 6.49
C SER A 189 -6.56 9.42 5.28
N LEU A 190 -6.32 8.13 5.12
CA LEU A 190 -6.99 7.30 4.13
C LEU A 190 -8.38 6.91 4.64
N GLU A 191 -9.43 7.39 3.97
CA GLU A 191 -10.82 7.11 4.35
C GLU A 191 -11.32 5.79 3.75
N ASN A 192 -10.96 5.52 2.49
CA ASN A 192 -11.44 4.35 1.78
C ASN A 192 -10.45 3.91 0.69
N ALA A 193 -10.47 2.62 0.35
CA ALA A 193 -9.82 2.05 -0.81
C ALA A 193 -10.76 1.03 -1.44
N LYS A 194 -10.93 1.03 -2.76
CA LYS A 194 -11.78 0.06 -3.48
C LYS A 194 -11.22 -0.26 -4.86
N VAL A 195 -11.59 -1.41 -5.40
CA VAL A 195 -11.23 -1.77 -6.78
C VAL A 195 -12.32 -1.25 -7.72
N GLY A 196 -11.94 -0.31 -8.57
CA GLY A 196 -12.77 0.27 -9.62
C GLY A 196 -12.78 -0.54 -10.92
N ILE A 197 -13.34 0.06 -11.97
CA ILE A 197 -13.43 -0.56 -13.29
C ILE A 197 -12.02 -0.78 -13.85
N GLY A 198 -11.80 -1.94 -14.48
CA GLY A 198 -10.50 -2.27 -15.08
C GLY A 198 -9.42 -2.66 -14.07
N GLY A 199 -9.76 -2.86 -12.79
CA GLY A 199 -8.81 -3.27 -11.74
C GLY A 199 -8.00 -2.13 -11.13
N VAL A 200 -8.32 -0.88 -11.49
CA VAL A 200 -7.72 0.32 -10.90
C VAL A 200 -8.17 0.46 -9.45
N VAL A 201 -7.24 0.70 -8.53
CA VAL A 201 -7.58 0.92 -7.12
C VAL A 201 -7.86 2.41 -6.90
N GLU A 202 -9.08 2.72 -6.47
CA GLU A 202 -9.53 4.06 -6.14
C GLU A 202 -9.31 4.31 -4.64
N LEU A 203 -8.49 5.31 -4.31
CA LEU A 203 -8.21 5.76 -2.95
C LEU A 203 -8.95 7.06 -2.66
N THR A 204 -9.66 7.10 -1.53
CA THR A 204 -10.26 8.32 -0.99
C THR A 204 -9.44 8.77 0.21
N VAL A 205 -8.76 9.90 0.07
CA VAL A 205 -7.94 10.51 1.13
C VAL A 205 -8.65 11.74 1.64
N ARG A 206 -8.69 11.92 2.97
CA ARG A 206 -9.31 13.08 3.61
C ARG A 206 -8.26 14.03 4.15
N LEU A 207 -8.42 15.32 3.86
CA LEU A 207 -7.75 16.40 4.56
C LEU A 207 -8.60 16.80 5.76
N ASN A 208 -8.12 16.48 6.95
CA ASN A 208 -8.77 16.84 8.19
C ASN A 208 -8.36 18.26 8.62
N PRO A 209 -9.32 19.11 9.04
CA PRO A 209 -9.00 20.42 9.58
C PRO A 209 -8.23 20.29 10.90
N PRO A 210 -7.54 21.34 11.34
CA PRO A 210 -6.87 21.35 12.64
C PRO A 210 -7.83 21.03 13.78
N ALA A 211 -7.45 20.11 14.67
CA ALA A 211 -8.26 19.72 15.82
C ALA A 211 -8.29 20.79 16.95
N GLY A 212 -7.46 21.83 16.83
CA GLY A 212 -7.34 22.93 17.78
C GLY A 212 -7.21 24.28 17.06
N PRO A 213 -6.89 25.37 17.78
CA PRO A 213 -6.65 26.66 17.14
C PRO A 213 -5.58 26.50 16.06
N ALA A 214 -5.92 26.92 14.84
CA ALA A 214 -5.01 26.84 13.72
C ALA A 214 -3.85 27.84 13.94
N ASP A 215 -2.62 27.40 13.73
CA ASP A 215 -1.45 28.30 13.69
C ASP A 215 -1.45 29.06 12.36
N ASP A 216 -1.00 30.32 12.35
CA ASP A 216 -0.86 31.15 11.15
C ASP A 216 0.30 30.70 10.25
N ALA A 217 1.06 29.69 10.65
CA ALA A 217 2.09 29.07 9.83
C ALA A 217 1.49 28.33 8.61
N ILE A 218 1.98 28.68 7.41
CA ILE A 218 1.68 27.94 6.18
C ILE A 218 2.12 26.47 6.37
N SER A 219 1.24 25.53 6.01
CA SER A 219 1.54 24.10 6.08
C SER A 219 1.37 23.39 4.74
N TYR A 220 2.02 22.23 4.62
CA TYR A 220 2.00 21.36 3.45
C TYR A 220 1.71 19.92 3.91
N PRO A 221 0.47 19.62 4.33
CA PRO A 221 0.12 18.31 4.84
C PRO A 221 0.20 17.28 3.71
N TYR A 222 0.77 16.12 4.02
CA TYR A 222 0.83 14.97 3.13
C TYR A 222 0.53 13.68 3.88
N LEU A 223 0.16 12.65 3.12
CA LEU A 223 -0.04 11.28 3.58
C LEU A 223 0.93 10.36 2.84
N GLU A 224 1.64 9.54 3.60
CA GLU A 224 2.42 8.41 3.09
C GLU A 224 1.58 7.14 3.20
N LEU A 225 1.51 6.39 2.10
CA LEU A 225 0.89 5.07 2.05
C LEU A 225 1.90 4.06 1.50
N SER A 226 1.99 2.91 2.15
CA SER A 226 2.72 1.76 1.63
C SER A 226 1.74 0.74 1.06
N LEU A 227 1.93 0.38 -0.21
CA LEU A 227 1.17 -0.67 -0.89
C LEU A 227 1.97 -1.97 -0.91
N ALA A 228 1.39 -3.04 -0.40
CA ALA A 228 1.99 -4.38 -0.41
C ALA A 228 2.19 -4.94 -1.82
N LYS A 229 1.52 -4.36 -2.83
CA LYS A 229 1.69 -4.65 -4.25
C LYS A 229 1.40 -3.40 -5.09
N TYR A 230 2.20 -3.16 -6.12
CA TYR A 230 1.97 -2.10 -7.10
C TYR A 230 0.70 -2.40 -7.92
N VAL A 231 -0.14 -1.40 -8.04
CA VAL A 231 -1.39 -1.40 -8.81
C VAL A 231 -1.58 -0.04 -9.46
N ASP A 232 -2.39 0.03 -10.50
CA ASP A 232 -2.84 1.31 -11.03
C ASP A 232 -3.76 1.99 -10.01
N LEU A 233 -3.60 3.30 -9.84
CA LEU A 233 -4.27 4.08 -8.81
C LEU A 233 -5.03 5.27 -9.39
N GLU A 234 -6.19 5.53 -8.80
CA GLU A 234 -6.85 6.83 -8.86
C GLU A 234 -7.01 7.37 -7.44
N ILE A 235 -6.77 8.67 -7.25
CA ILE A 235 -6.80 9.29 -5.93
C ILE A 235 -7.78 10.45 -5.94
N THR A 236 -8.71 10.41 -4.99
CA THR A 236 -9.62 11.51 -4.67
C THR A 236 -9.21 12.09 -3.32
N LEU A 237 -8.93 13.39 -3.29
CA LEU A 237 -8.76 14.14 -2.05
C LEU A 237 -10.10 14.78 -1.67
N VAL A 238 -10.58 14.48 -0.48
CA VAL A 238 -11.76 15.11 0.10
C VAL A 238 -11.31 16.17 1.09
N SER A 239 -11.74 17.40 0.87
CA SER A 239 -11.56 18.50 1.81
C SER A 239 -12.92 19.05 2.23
N THR A 240 -13.03 19.52 3.47
CA THR A 240 -14.25 20.19 3.93
C THR A 240 -14.10 21.69 3.74
N VAL A 241 -14.99 22.29 2.95
CA VAL A 241 -15.03 23.74 2.71
C VAL A 241 -16.46 24.21 2.98
N ASP A 242 -16.59 25.20 3.87
CA ASP A 242 -17.88 25.73 4.33
C ASP A 242 -18.83 24.64 4.88
N GLY A 243 -18.26 23.67 5.60
CA GLY A 243 -19.00 22.53 6.17
C GLY A 243 -19.47 21.49 5.16
N ARG A 244 -19.00 21.55 3.90
CA ARG A 244 -19.34 20.57 2.85
C ARG A 244 -18.10 19.88 2.34
N ASP A 245 -18.21 18.58 2.12
CA ASP A 245 -17.18 17.79 1.48
C ASP A 245 -17.04 18.18 0.00
N ARG A 246 -15.81 18.46 -0.40
CA ARG A 246 -15.41 18.78 -1.77
C ARG A 246 -14.40 17.72 -2.22
N PRO A 247 -14.85 16.70 -2.97
CA PRO A 247 -13.95 15.75 -3.60
C PRO A 247 -13.25 16.40 -4.80
N GLU A 248 -11.94 16.22 -4.89
CA GLU A 248 -11.10 16.63 -6.00
C GLU A 248 -10.26 15.45 -6.48
N ARG A 249 -10.27 15.17 -7.79
CA ARG A 249 -9.38 14.18 -8.38
C ARG A 249 -7.96 14.73 -8.39
N VAL A 250 -7.04 14.00 -7.78
CA VAL A 250 -5.64 14.40 -7.65
C VAL A 250 -4.84 13.86 -8.84
N ASN A 251 -3.97 14.69 -9.42
CA ASN A 251 -3.05 14.22 -10.44
C ASN A 251 -2.01 13.28 -9.82
N LEU A 252 -1.81 12.12 -10.44
CA LEU A 252 -0.89 11.09 -9.97
C LEU A 252 0.32 10.98 -10.89
N ALA A 253 1.49 11.35 -10.38
CA ALA A 253 2.78 11.11 -11.01
C ALA A 253 3.25 9.67 -10.74
N ALA A 254 3.70 8.96 -11.77
CA ALA A 254 4.40 7.69 -11.61
C ALA A 254 5.92 7.93 -11.57
N VAL A 255 6.60 7.30 -10.62
CA VAL A 255 8.04 7.43 -10.41
C VAL A 255 8.66 6.03 -10.39
N GLU A 256 9.53 5.76 -11.37
CA GLU A 256 10.27 4.50 -11.45
C GLU A 256 11.42 4.44 -10.40
N PRO A 257 11.94 3.26 -10.02
CA PRO A 257 12.91 3.12 -8.92
C PRO A 257 14.16 4.00 -9.02
N ASP A 258 14.65 4.26 -10.24
CA ASP A 258 15.86 5.04 -10.49
C ASP A 258 15.57 6.47 -10.98
N GLN A 259 14.30 6.88 -10.98
CA GLN A 259 13.88 8.16 -11.52
C GLN A 259 14.23 9.30 -10.55
N GLU A 260 15.02 10.26 -11.03
CA GLU A 260 15.50 11.40 -10.24
C GLU A 260 14.60 12.64 -10.36
N ILE A 261 13.46 12.52 -11.04
CA ILE A 261 12.50 13.60 -11.30
C ILE A 261 11.07 13.13 -11.05
N VAL A 262 10.29 13.86 -10.25
CA VAL A 262 8.84 13.69 -10.12
C VAL A 262 8.15 14.75 -10.96
N VAL A 263 7.32 14.35 -11.93
CA VAL A 263 6.61 15.28 -12.83
C VAL A 263 5.14 15.34 -12.45
N PHE A 264 4.70 16.46 -11.90
CA PHE A 264 3.29 16.71 -11.58
C PHE A 264 2.55 17.41 -12.72
N ARG A 265 3.21 18.15 -13.59
CA ARG A 265 2.61 18.70 -14.81
C ARG A 265 3.60 18.68 -15.98
N PRO A 266 3.16 18.27 -17.18
CA PRO A 266 1.85 17.68 -17.47
C PRO A 266 1.67 16.31 -16.80
N GLY A 267 0.42 15.92 -16.55
CA GLY A 267 0.11 14.55 -16.14
C GLY A 267 0.23 13.59 -17.33
N ARG A 268 0.36 12.29 -17.04
CA ARG A 268 0.34 11.25 -18.08
C ARG A 268 -0.98 11.30 -18.85
N GLY A 269 -0.91 11.26 -20.17
CA GLY A 269 -2.06 11.35 -21.06
C GLY A 269 -2.67 12.75 -21.20
N ALA A 270 -2.04 13.78 -20.60
CA ALA A 270 -2.54 15.15 -20.72
C ALA A 270 -2.61 15.61 -22.18
N LEU A 271 -3.68 16.34 -22.51
CA LEU A 271 -3.82 17.02 -23.78
C LEU A 271 -3.05 18.34 -23.74
N LEU A 272 -1.96 18.44 -24.49
CA LEU A 272 -1.17 19.66 -24.59
C LEU A 272 -1.68 20.55 -25.72
N THR A 273 -1.63 21.85 -25.45
CA THR A 273 -1.91 22.92 -26.41
C THR A 273 -0.65 23.74 -26.67
N GLU A 274 -0.77 24.87 -27.36
CA GLU A 274 0.35 25.77 -27.73
C GLU A 274 1.15 26.31 -26.53
N ARG A 275 0.66 26.16 -25.29
CA ARG A 275 1.34 26.59 -24.08
C ARG A 275 1.17 25.58 -22.96
N VAL A 276 2.26 25.04 -22.44
CA VAL A 276 2.25 24.00 -21.41
C VAL A 276 2.96 24.46 -20.15
N GLN A 277 2.33 24.19 -19.00
CA GLN A 277 2.92 24.37 -17.70
C GLN A 277 3.69 23.12 -17.29
N MET A 278 4.99 23.29 -17.01
CA MET A 278 5.86 22.24 -16.48
C MET A 278 6.02 22.45 -14.98
N TYR A 279 5.74 21.42 -14.19
CA TYR A 279 5.86 21.48 -12.74
C TYR A 279 6.27 20.12 -12.16
N GLY A 280 7.19 20.14 -11.21
CA GLY A 280 7.66 18.94 -10.55
C GLY A 280 8.86 19.20 -9.64
N PHE A 281 9.51 18.11 -9.26
CA PHE A 281 10.68 18.11 -8.38
C PHE A 281 11.78 17.27 -9.04
N ALA A 282 13.02 17.66 -8.84
CA ALA A 282 14.19 16.89 -9.24
C ALA A 282 15.15 16.75 -8.05
N LYS A 283 15.89 15.65 -7.96
CA LYS A 283 16.96 15.54 -6.96
C LYS A 283 17.95 16.70 -7.15
N TRP A 284 18.44 17.25 -6.05
CA TRP A 284 19.23 18.48 -6.08
C TRP A 284 20.52 18.36 -6.92
N ASP A 285 21.18 17.19 -6.85
CA ASP A 285 22.39 16.85 -7.59
C ASP A 285 22.19 16.61 -9.10
N VAL A 286 20.94 16.49 -9.56
CA VAL A 286 20.61 16.59 -10.99
C VAL A 286 21.12 17.94 -11.53
N GLY A 287 20.98 19.02 -10.76
CA GLY A 287 21.54 20.33 -11.07
C GLY A 287 20.84 21.04 -12.23
N SER A 288 21.13 20.66 -13.48
CA SER A 288 20.45 21.18 -14.66
C SER A 288 20.12 20.08 -15.65
N PHE A 289 18.95 20.16 -16.24
CA PHE A 289 18.42 19.20 -17.21
C PHE A 289 17.64 19.94 -18.30
N THR A 290 17.49 19.30 -19.45
CA THR A 290 16.70 19.79 -20.57
C THR A 290 15.34 19.11 -20.56
N VAL A 291 14.30 19.91 -20.76
CA VAL A 291 12.94 19.42 -21.00
C VAL A 291 12.65 19.61 -22.47
N THR A 292 12.24 18.54 -23.15
CA THR A 292 11.93 18.54 -24.58
C THR A 292 10.54 17.96 -24.78
N VAL A 293 9.70 18.67 -25.52
CA VAL A 293 8.38 18.19 -25.96
C VAL A 293 8.48 17.81 -27.42
N HIS A 294 8.07 16.59 -27.78
CA HIS A 294 8.09 16.11 -29.15
C HIS A 294 6.88 15.23 -29.47
N ASP A 295 6.50 15.17 -30.73
CA ASP A 295 5.32 14.44 -31.24
C ASP A 295 5.70 13.19 -32.08
N GLY A 296 6.94 12.73 -31.93
CA GLY A 296 7.53 11.64 -32.71
C GLY A 296 8.01 12.03 -34.11
N HIS A 297 7.64 13.21 -34.61
CA HIS A 297 8.07 13.73 -35.92
C HIS A 297 9.01 14.93 -35.78
N SER A 298 8.75 15.78 -34.78
CA SER A 298 9.50 17.01 -34.53
C SER A 298 9.54 17.34 -33.04
N VAL A 299 10.57 18.09 -32.66
CA VAL A 299 10.63 18.77 -31.36
C VAL A 299 9.74 20.01 -31.45
N LEU A 300 8.74 20.09 -30.57
CA LEU A 300 7.79 21.19 -30.49
C LEU A 300 8.26 22.30 -29.56
N GLY A 301 9.09 21.96 -28.56
CA GLY A 301 9.66 22.91 -27.62
C GLY A 301 10.80 22.28 -26.83
N SER A 302 11.78 23.08 -26.43
CA SER A 302 12.86 22.63 -25.58
C SER A 302 13.34 23.75 -24.66
N LYS A 303 13.69 23.42 -23.41
CA LYS A 303 14.20 24.38 -22.43
C LYS A 303 15.15 23.71 -21.45
N THR A 304 16.29 24.34 -21.19
CA THR A 304 17.17 23.97 -20.08
C THR A 304 16.67 24.58 -18.79
N VAL A 305 16.55 23.76 -17.77
CA VAL A 305 16.01 24.06 -16.45
C VAL A 305 17.10 23.81 -15.43
N LYS A 306 17.24 24.72 -14.47
CA LYS A 306 18.09 24.53 -13.31
C LYS A 306 17.20 24.19 -12.12
N VAL A 307 17.58 23.17 -11.37
CA VAL A 307 16.93 22.84 -10.10
C VAL A 307 17.14 24.01 -9.14
N THR A 308 16.05 24.56 -8.63
CA THR A 308 16.07 25.67 -7.68
C THR A 308 15.51 25.24 -6.34
N HIS A 309 16.06 25.79 -5.26
CA HIS A 309 15.45 25.72 -3.94
C HIS A 309 15.24 27.14 -3.42
N SER A 310 14.18 27.35 -2.65
CA SER A 310 14.03 28.51 -1.78
C SER A 310 14.39 28.05 -0.37
N LEU A 311 15.61 28.34 0.09
CA LEU A 311 16.03 28.03 1.44
C LEU A 311 16.39 29.31 2.20
N PRO A 312 16.03 29.39 3.50
CA PRO A 312 16.68 30.32 4.42
C PRO A 312 18.20 30.11 4.44
N ALA A 313 18.96 31.17 4.67
CA ALA A 313 20.40 31.08 4.81
C ALA A 313 20.79 30.13 5.96
N GLY A 314 21.67 29.16 5.68
CA GLY A 314 22.14 28.17 6.66
C GLY A 314 21.29 26.90 6.77
N ALA A 315 20.21 26.76 6.00
CA ALA A 315 19.45 25.51 5.94
C ALA A 315 20.25 24.41 5.18
N PRO A 316 20.13 23.14 5.59
CA PRO A 316 20.74 22.03 4.87
C PRO A 316 20.18 21.95 3.44
N VAL A 317 21.05 21.66 2.48
CA VAL A 317 20.68 21.50 1.07
C VAL A 317 19.59 20.41 0.95
N PRO A 318 18.43 20.68 0.34
CA PRO A 318 17.35 19.72 0.27
C PRO A 318 17.72 18.58 -0.68
N THR A 319 17.19 17.39 -0.42
CA THR A 319 17.34 16.24 -1.32
C THR A 319 16.66 16.48 -2.68
N TRP A 320 15.57 17.29 -2.69
CA TRP A 320 14.77 17.60 -3.87
C TRP A 320 14.57 19.11 -4.02
N GLY A 321 14.63 19.62 -5.25
CA GLY A 321 14.30 21.00 -5.60
C GLY A 321 13.18 21.09 -6.62
N ALA A 322 12.34 22.11 -6.50
CA ALA A 322 11.21 22.32 -7.39
C ALA A 322 11.66 22.97 -8.71
N PHE A 323 10.93 22.66 -9.78
CA PHE A 323 10.95 23.42 -11.03
C PHE A 323 9.53 23.79 -11.44
N ASN A 324 9.34 25.02 -11.91
CA ASN A 324 8.06 25.55 -12.33
C ASN A 324 8.30 26.55 -13.47
N PHE A 325 7.84 26.23 -14.67
CA PHE A 325 7.93 27.15 -15.81
C PHE A 325 6.90 26.83 -16.88
N THR A 326 6.59 27.84 -17.68
CA THR A 326 5.78 27.68 -18.89
C THR A 326 6.67 27.57 -20.13
N MET A 327 6.24 26.76 -21.09
CA MET A 327 6.87 26.60 -22.41
C MET A 327 5.82 26.76 -23.50
N ASP A 328 6.11 27.60 -24.50
CA ASP A 328 5.30 27.69 -25.70
C ASP A 328 5.74 26.60 -26.70
N LEU A 329 4.78 25.95 -27.35
CA LEU A 329 4.99 24.80 -28.23
C LEU A 329 4.64 25.15 -29.67
N GLN A 330 5.44 24.64 -30.60
CA GLN A 330 5.08 24.60 -32.02
C GLN A 330 3.87 23.69 -32.25
N PRO A 331 3.08 23.91 -33.30
CA PRO A 331 1.96 23.04 -33.66
C PRO A 331 2.41 21.59 -33.86
N ALA A 332 1.70 20.65 -33.22
CA ALA A 332 1.94 19.22 -33.38
C ALA A 332 1.47 18.72 -34.76
N LYS A 333 2.22 17.77 -35.31
CA LYS A 333 1.90 17.03 -36.55
C LYS A 333 1.31 15.65 -36.28
N SER A 334 1.36 15.20 -35.03
CA SER A 334 0.85 13.91 -34.56
C SER A 334 -0.02 14.12 -33.31
N PRO A 335 -1.08 13.31 -33.12
CA PRO A 335 -1.92 13.38 -31.94
C PRO A 335 -1.23 12.83 -30.67
N SER A 336 -0.12 12.12 -30.82
CA SER A 336 0.62 11.52 -29.71
C SER A 336 1.99 12.15 -29.56
N GLY A 337 2.43 12.32 -28.31
CA GLY A 337 3.73 12.87 -28.00
C GLY A 337 4.29 12.43 -26.66
N MET A 338 5.43 13.05 -26.35
CA MET A 338 6.19 12.79 -25.14
C MET A 338 6.79 14.10 -24.64
N VAL A 339 6.78 14.27 -23.32
CA VAL A 339 7.66 15.21 -22.64
C VAL A 339 8.82 14.41 -22.06
N GLU A 340 10.04 14.70 -22.51
CA GLU A 340 11.26 14.05 -22.07
C GLU A 340 12.09 15.01 -21.22
N PHE A 341 12.56 14.52 -20.08
CA PHE A 341 13.45 15.21 -19.16
C PHE A 341 14.81 14.52 -19.22
N ALA A 342 15.87 15.23 -19.58
CA ALA A 342 17.19 14.62 -19.82
C ALA A 342 18.35 15.46 -19.29
N LYS A 343 19.40 14.80 -18.78
CA LYS A 343 20.69 15.42 -18.43
C LYS A 343 21.76 14.84 -19.33
N GLY A 344 22.18 15.63 -20.32
CA GLY A 344 23.01 15.12 -21.42
C GLY A 344 22.26 14.02 -22.17
N ASN A 345 22.85 12.83 -22.27
CA ASN A 345 22.23 11.68 -22.92
C ASN A 345 21.41 10.81 -21.95
N ASN A 346 21.40 11.12 -20.65
CA ASN A 346 20.67 10.35 -19.67
C ASN A 346 19.22 10.83 -19.57
N ILE A 347 18.26 9.93 -19.80
CA ILE A 347 16.84 10.23 -19.66
C ILE A 347 16.44 10.07 -18.20
N LEU A 348 15.94 11.15 -17.62
CA LEU A 348 15.53 11.22 -16.22
C LEU A 348 14.06 10.87 -16.04
N ALA A 349 13.19 11.30 -16.96
CA ALA A 349 11.76 10.99 -16.94
C ALA A 349 11.13 11.14 -18.32
N ARG A 350 10.03 10.42 -18.54
CA ARG A 350 9.20 10.50 -19.74
C ARG A 350 7.73 10.56 -19.36
N VAL A 351 7.01 11.53 -19.90
CA VAL A 351 5.58 11.70 -19.70
C VAL A 351 4.88 11.60 -21.05
N PRO A 352 4.17 10.48 -21.32
CA PRO A 352 3.33 10.35 -22.50
C PRO A 352 2.23 11.41 -22.45
N VAL A 353 2.00 12.08 -23.58
CA VAL A 353 1.00 13.15 -23.72
C VAL A 353 0.29 13.04 -25.07
N SER A 354 -0.82 13.75 -25.21
CA SER A 354 -1.56 13.86 -26.46
C SER A 354 -1.62 15.32 -26.91
N PHE A 355 -1.87 15.54 -28.19
CA PHE A 355 -2.10 16.87 -28.76
C PHE A 355 -3.48 16.93 -29.38
N GLY A 356 -4.16 18.07 -29.20
CA GLY A 356 -5.43 18.31 -29.89
C GLY A 356 -5.18 18.48 -31.37
N GLY A 357 -5.88 17.70 -32.20
CA GLY A 357 -5.94 17.98 -33.64
C GLY A 357 -6.61 19.34 -33.86
N LYS A 358 -6.13 20.10 -34.85
CA LYS A 358 -6.93 21.20 -35.41
C LYS A 358 -8.02 20.65 -36.30
#